data_AF-A0A1V5S4I1-F1
#
_entry.id   AF-A0A1V5S4I1-F1
#
_cell.length_a   1.000
_cell.length_b   1.000
_cell.length_c   1.000
_cell.angle_alpha   90.00
_cell.angle_beta   90.00
_cell.angle_gamma   90.00
#
_symmetry.space_group_name_H-M   'P 1'
#
loop_
_entity.id
_entity.type
_entity.pdbx_description
1 polymer ?
#
loop_
_entity_poly.entity_id
_entity_poly.type
_entity_poly.pdbx_seq_one_letter_code
_entity_poly.pdbx_strand_id
1 'polypeptide(L)' 'MADVDFDGAVTVEDSRLVLRYAVDLEAPTPLQFVLADIDYSDTITVEDARKILRIASGLE' A
#
# COMPACT_ATOMS: atom_id res chain seq x y z
N MET A 1 -0.85 0.74 -9.62
CA MET A 1 -0.88 -0.10 -8.41
C MET A 1 -0.03 0.61 -7.38
N ALA A 2 -0.39 0.56 -6.09
CA ALA A 2 0.11 1.40 -5.00
C ALA A 2 -0.55 2.78 -4.76
N ASP A 3 -1.52 3.21 -5.58
CA ASP A 3 -2.42 4.33 -5.25
C ASP A 3 -3.63 3.74 -4.51
N VAL A 4 -3.54 3.71 -3.18
CA VAL A 4 -4.46 2.98 -2.29
C VAL A 4 -5.54 3.89 -1.73
N ASP A 5 -5.28 5.19 -1.62
CA ASP A 5 -6.29 6.17 -1.21
C ASP A 5 -7.08 6.78 -2.38
N PHE A 6 -6.71 6.44 -3.63
CA PHE A 6 -7.35 6.87 -4.88
C PHE A 6 -7.21 8.37 -5.16
N ASP A 7 -6.14 9.00 -4.68
CA ASP A 7 -5.85 10.41 -4.95
C ASP A 7 -5.25 10.65 -6.36
N GLY A 8 -4.91 9.57 -7.07
CA GLY A 8 -4.36 9.61 -8.43
C GLY A 8 -2.83 9.67 -8.48
N ALA A 9 -2.15 9.58 -7.33
CA ALA A 9 -0.70 9.52 -7.21
C ALA A 9 -0.28 8.35 -6.32
N VAL A 10 1.02 8.01 -6.35
CA VAL A 10 1.60 7.08 -5.38
C VAL A 10 2.44 7.91 -4.41
N THR A 11 1.98 8.00 -3.19
CA THR A 11 2.52 8.90 -2.17
C THR A 11 2.87 8.17 -0.88
N VAL A 12 3.42 8.91 0.09
CA VAL A 12 3.68 8.39 1.44
C VAL A 12 2.37 8.07 2.17
N GLU A 13 1.26 8.70 1.80
CA GLU A 13 -0.04 8.46 2.42
C GLU A 13 -0.54 7.05 2.10
N ASP A 14 -0.35 6.58 0.86
CA ASP A 14 -0.64 5.20 0.45
C ASP A 14 0.14 4.19 1.27
N SER A 15 1.45 4.41 1.41
CA SER A 15 2.31 3.55 2.23
C SER A 15 1.82 3.48 3.68
N ARG A 16 1.45 4.62 4.26
CA ARG A 16 0.92 4.67 5.63
C ARG A 16 -0.41 3.93 5.75
N LEU A 17 -1.28 4.05 4.74
CA LEU A 17 -2.56 3.35 4.69
C LEU A 17 -2.35 1.83 4.61
N VAL A 18 -1.46 1.36 3.74
CA VAL A 18 -1.07 -0.06 3.64
C VAL A 18 -0.46 -0.58 4.94
N LEU A 19 0.35 0.21 5.64
CA LEU A 19 0.88 -0.19 6.94
C LEU A 19 -0.24 -0.43 7.96
N ARG A 20 -1.30 0.40 7.97
CA ARG A 20 -2.46 0.21 8.85
C ARG A 20 -3.23 -1.06 8.53
N TYR A 21 -3.34 -1.42 7.25
CA TYR A 21 -3.93 -2.69 6.81
C TYR A 21 -3.08 -3.88 7.26
N ALA A 22 -1.76 -3.81 7.08
CA ALA A 22 -0.84 -4.89 7.44
C ALA A 22 -0.80 -5.21 8.96
N VAL A 23 -1.17 -4.25 9.81
CA VAL A 23 -1.21 -4.42 11.27
C VAL A 23 -2.64 -4.46 11.83
N ASP A 24 -3.64 -4.71 10.98
CA ASP A 24 -5.05 -4.85 11.34
C ASP A 24 -5.65 -3.65 12.10
N LEU A 25 -5.09 -2.46 11.93
CA LEU A 25 -5.65 -1.22 12.49
C LEU A 25 -6.82 -0.68 11.65
N GLU A 26 -6.90 -1.10 10.39
CA GLU A 26 -7.94 -0.73 9.44
C GLU A 26 -8.13 -1.85 8.42
N ALA A 27 -9.34 -2.00 7.88
CA ALA A 27 -9.63 -3.02 6.89
C ALA A 27 -9.72 -2.39 5.47
N PRO A 28 -9.01 -2.93 4.47
CA PRO A 28 -9.10 -2.46 3.10
C PRO A 28 -10.44 -2.86 2.46
N THR A 29 -10.90 -2.05 1.52
CA THR A 29 -11.88 -2.53 0.52
C THR A 29 -11.25 -3.56 -0.42
N PRO A 30 -12.03 -4.37 -1.16
CA PRO A 30 -11.47 -5.33 -2.12
C PRO A 30 -10.55 -4.71 -3.16
N LEU A 31 -10.84 -3.48 -3.62
CA LEU A 31 -10.00 -2.78 -4.57
C LEU A 31 -8.70 -2.28 -3.91
N GLN A 32 -8.79 -1.76 -2.68
CA GLN A 32 -7.60 -1.37 -1.92
C GLN A 32 -6.70 -2.55 -1.61
N PHE A 33 -7.27 -3.74 -1.37
CA PHE A 33 -6.48 -4.95 -1.19
C PHE A 33 -5.61 -5.25 -2.41
N VAL A 34 -6.21 -5.22 -3.60
CA VAL A 34 -5.49 -5.45 -4.87
C VAL A 34 -4.43 -4.38 -5.14
N LEU A 35 -4.66 -3.13 -4.70
CA LEU A 35 -3.72 -2.04 -4.89
C LEU A 35 -2.59 -2.01 -3.85
N ALA A 36 -2.87 -2.52 -2.65
CA ALA A 36 -1.96 -2.60 -1.52
C ALA A 36 -1.03 -3.81 -1.57
N ASP A 37 -1.47 -4.96 -2.10
CA ASP A 37 -0.63 -6.14 -2.33
C ASP A 37 0.20 -5.96 -3.61
N ILE A 38 1.35 -5.28 -3.48
CA ILE A 38 2.12 -4.88 -4.66
C ILE A 38 3.08 -5.96 -5.13
N ASP A 39 3.35 -6.95 -4.28
CA ASP A 39 4.19 -8.09 -4.61
C ASP A 39 3.43 -9.37 -4.93
N TYR A 40 2.10 -9.27 -4.96
CA TYR A 40 1.18 -10.33 -5.35
C TYR A 40 1.35 -11.57 -4.48
N SER A 41 1.55 -11.35 -3.18
CA SER A 41 1.66 -12.43 -2.19
C SER A 41 0.30 -12.90 -1.68
N ASP A 42 -0.82 -12.32 -2.18
CA ASP A 42 -2.19 -12.52 -1.72
C ASP A 42 -2.36 -12.16 -0.24
N THR A 43 -1.48 -11.32 0.31
CA THR A 43 -1.51 -10.85 1.69
C THR A 43 -0.93 -9.45 1.77
N ILE A 44 -1.62 -8.52 2.43
CA ILE A 44 -1.05 -7.18 2.68
C ILE A 44 -0.07 -7.26 3.84
N THR A 45 1.19 -6.93 3.59
CA THR A 45 2.26 -6.98 4.58
C THR A 45 2.93 -5.63 4.80
N VAL A 46 3.78 -5.55 5.82
CA VAL A 46 4.66 -4.39 6.04
C VAL A 46 5.66 -4.22 4.90
N GLU A 47 6.00 -5.31 4.17
CA GLU A 47 6.90 -5.22 3.03
C GLU A 47 6.27 -4.46 1.86
N ASP A 48 4.97 -4.64 1.63
CA ASP A 48 4.22 -3.85 0.65
C ASP A 48 4.26 -2.37 0.99
N ALA A 49 3.91 -2.01 2.22
CA ALA A 49 3.97 -0.63 2.70
C ALA A 49 5.37 -0.02 2.49
N ARG A 50 6.43 -0.80 2.77
CA ARG A 50 7.82 -0.35 2.59
C ARG A 50 8.18 -0.13 1.13
N LYS A 51 7.76 -1.02 0.21
CA LYS A 51 8.01 -0.84 -1.23
C LYS A 51 7.27 0.38 -1.75
N ILE A 52 6.00 0.58 -1.39
CA ILE A 52 5.23 1.79 -1.74
C ILE A 52 5.95 3.06 -1.27
N LEU A 53 6.49 3.06 -0.04
CA LEU A 53 7.28 4.19 0.48
C LEU A 53 8.52 4.49 -0.39
N ARG A 54 9.21 3.46 -0.86
CA ARG A 54 10.40 3.60 -1.72
C ARG A 54 10.04 4.16 -3.08
N ILE A 55 8.94 3.69 -3.68
CA ILE A 55 8.38 4.22 -4.93
C ILE A 55 8.01 5.70 -4.75
N ALA A 56 7.23 6.03 -3.72
CA ALA A 56 6.82 7.41 -3.42
C ALA A 56 8.01 8.34 -3.16
N SER A 57 9.14 7.80 -2.69
CA SER A 57 10.38 8.54 -2.42
C SER A 57 11.35 8.58 -3.61
N GLY A 58 11.02 7.96 -4.75
CA GLY A 58 11.90 7.89 -5.93
C GLY A 58 13.16 7.05 -5.72
N LEU A 59 13.09 6.04 -4.84
CA LEU A 59 14.20 5.13 -4.52
C LEU A 59 14.14 3.81 -5.29
N GLU A 60 13.13 3.63 -6.14
CA GLU A 60 12.84 2.47 -7.00
C GLU A 60 12.31 2.92 -8.36
#